data_AF-A0A316DE25-F1
#
_entry.id   AF-A0A316DE25-F1
#
_cell.length_a   1.000
_cell.length_b   1.000
_cell.length_c   1.000
_cell.angle_alpha   90.00
_cell.angle_beta   90.00
_cell.angle_gamma   90.00
#
_symmetry.space_group_name_H-M   'P 1'
#
loop_
_entity.id
_entity.type
_entity.pdbx_description
1 polymer ?
#
loop_
_entity_poly.entity_id
_entity_poly.type
_entity_poly.pdbx_seq_one_letter_code
_entity_poly.pdbx_strand_id
1 'polypeptide(L)'
;MNDQSNLGNYGLWYYPVALPMETIVRGQVSQNLLENVAKATNAEYNAIRAYEALVQLAPNKEFAGIITNIRNDEIAHFRNFSQIFSVLTKGRQPQLTSNPLPTNFRVGVEESIRDELEDSKFYQETTKFTTDQRILTTLRDASADEARHATWFSYIWSRTP
;
A
#
# COMPACT_ATOMS: atom_id res chain seq x y z
N MET A 1 -1.53 23.37 -26.57
CA MET A 1 -0.16 23.81 -26.24
C MET A 1 0.07 23.54 -24.76
N ASN A 2 1.25 22.99 -24.49
CA ASN A 2 1.71 22.40 -23.23
C ASN A 2 1.56 23.28 -21.99
N ASP A 3 1.31 22.64 -20.85
CA ASP A 3 2.17 22.68 -19.66
C ASP A 3 1.62 21.73 -18.59
N GLN A 4 2.36 21.06 -17.72
CA GLN A 4 3.67 20.44 -17.76
C GLN A 4 3.68 19.46 -16.57
N SER A 5 4.40 18.35 -16.72
CA SER A 5 5.12 17.65 -15.65
C SER A 5 4.86 18.07 -14.19
N ASN A 6 4.24 17.20 -13.41
CA ASN A 6 4.61 17.09 -12.00
C ASN A 6 4.42 15.65 -11.47
N LEU A 7 5.20 14.72 -12.04
CA LEU A 7 5.51 13.42 -11.43
C LEU A 7 6.98 13.35 -11.01
N GLY A 8 7.63 14.50 -10.87
CA GLY A 8 8.97 14.60 -10.33
C GLY A 8 8.89 15.02 -8.87
N ASN A 9 9.65 14.34 -8.01
CA ASN A 9 10.06 14.77 -6.68
C ASN A 9 9.26 14.19 -5.48
N TYR A 10 9.41 12.88 -5.24
CA TYR A 10 9.32 12.29 -3.90
C TYR A 10 10.70 12.16 -3.23
N GLY A 11 11.65 13.04 -3.58
CA GLY A 11 12.91 13.21 -2.86
C GLY A 11 12.80 14.42 -1.95
N LEU A 12 13.45 14.35 -0.78
CA LEU A 12 13.70 15.46 0.17
C LEU A 12 12.67 15.67 1.28
N TRP A 13 12.56 14.73 2.23
CA TRP A 13 12.28 15.08 3.64
C TRP A 13 12.92 14.06 4.59
N TYR A 14 14.04 14.44 5.24
CA TYR A 14 14.27 14.34 6.70
C TYR A 14 15.76 14.50 7.09
N TYR A 15 16.01 15.33 8.11
CA TYR A 15 17.30 15.48 8.79
C TYR A 15 17.48 14.36 9.83
N PRO A 16 18.67 13.72 9.95
CA PRO A 16 18.91 12.72 10.98
C PRO A 16 19.30 13.39 12.31
N VAL A 17 18.45 13.25 13.33
CA VAL A 17 18.89 13.35 14.72
C VAL A 17 19.60 12.05 15.06
N ALA A 18 20.92 12.10 15.22
CA ALA A 18 21.69 10.98 15.70
C ALA A 18 21.48 10.83 17.22
N LEU A 19 20.80 9.78 17.64
CA LEU A 19 20.87 9.29 19.01
C LEU A 19 21.69 7.99 19.02
N PRO A 20 22.72 7.86 19.88
CA PRO A 20 23.30 6.56 20.15
C PRO A 20 22.40 5.82 21.14
N MET A 21 22.37 4.49 21.05
CA MET A 21 22.70 3.58 22.17
C MET A 21 22.39 2.12 21.78
N GLU A 22 23.43 1.30 21.89
CA GLU A 22 23.44 -0.14 22.16
C GLU A 22 22.35 -0.53 23.17
N THR A 23 21.75 -1.71 23.24
CA THR A 23 21.90 -3.07 22.67
C THR A 23 20.56 -3.76 22.97
N ILE A 24 20.09 -4.74 22.17
CA ILE A 24 19.30 -5.92 22.61
C ILE A 24 19.04 -6.82 21.38
N VAL A 25 19.55 -8.06 21.49
CA VAL A 25 19.25 -9.30 20.76
C VAL A 25 19.10 -9.21 19.24
N ARG A 26 20.08 -9.77 18.50
CA ARG A 26 19.99 -10.11 17.08
C ARG A 26 18.78 -11.03 16.82
N GLY A 27 17.61 -10.44 16.57
CA GLY A 27 16.65 -11.04 15.66
C GLY A 27 17.23 -10.86 14.26
N GLN A 28 17.67 -11.93 13.62
CA GLN A 28 17.78 -11.92 12.16
C GLN A 28 16.45 -11.40 11.64
N VAL A 29 16.45 -10.29 10.90
CA VAL A 29 15.32 -9.98 10.03
C VAL A 29 15.07 -11.26 9.26
N SER A 30 13.93 -11.92 9.50
CA SER A 30 13.65 -13.13 8.75
C SER A 30 13.65 -12.71 7.29
N GLN A 31 14.38 -13.44 6.45
CA GLN A 31 14.49 -13.10 5.03
C GLN A 31 13.08 -12.92 4.41
N ASN A 32 12.14 -13.72 4.91
CA ASN A 32 10.71 -13.65 4.63
C ASN A 32 10.06 -12.29 5.00
N LEU A 33 10.40 -11.67 6.14
CA LEU A 33 9.83 -10.36 6.49
C LEU A 33 10.27 -9.27 5.51
N LEU A 34 11.56 -9.21 5.18
CA LEU A 34 12.06 -8.19 4.26
C LEU A 34 11.46 -8.35 2.86
N GLU A 35 11.42 -9.58 2.35
CA GLU A 35 10.79 -9.89 1.07
C GLU A 35 9.29 -9.57 1.07
N ASN A 36 8.59 -9.88 2.17
CA ASN A 36 7.16 -9.59 2.27
C ASN A 36 6.88 -8.09 2.35
N VAL A 37 7.66 -7.32 3.11
CA VAL A 37 7.51 -5.86 3.17
C VAL A 37 7.83 -5.22 1.81
N ALA A 38 8.80 -5.76 1.06
CA ALA A 38 9.07 -5.31 -0.30
C ALA A 38 7.87 -5.52 -1.23
N LYS A 39 7.26 -6.72 -1.15
CA LYS A 39 6.05 -7.06 -1.91
C LYS A 39 4.88 -6.18 -1.53
N ALA A 40 4.60 -6.02 -0.23
CA ALA A 40 3.57 -5.13 0.30
C ALA A 40 3.76 -3.70 -0.24
N THR A 41 4.97 -3.16 -0.13
CA THR A 41 5.26 -1.80 -0.62
C THR A 41 4.98 -1.65 -2.13
N ASN A 42 5.28 -2.68 -2.93
CA ASN A 42 4.98 -2.65 -4.36
C ASN A 42 3.49 -2.88 -4.66
N ALA A 43 2.77 -3.67 -3.87
CA ALA A 43 1.32 -3.84 -3.96
C ALA A 43 0.60 -2.50 -3.73
N GLU A 44 0.92 -1.82 -2.61
CA GLU A 44 0.37 -0.50 -2.30
C GLU A 44 0.64 0.54 -3.38
N TYR A 45 1.87 0.56 -3.91
CA TYR A 45 2.22 1.43 -5.02
C TYR A 45 1.33 1.20 -6.25
N ASN A 46 0.99 -0.06 -6.55
CA ASN A 46 0.12 -0.39 -7.67
C ASN A 46 -1.35 -0.10 -7.37
N ALA A 47 -1.82 -0.34 -6.14
CA ALA A 47 -3.16 0.01 -5.68
C ALA A 47 -3.44 1.51 -5.84
N ILE A 48 -2.53 2.38 -5.36
CA ILE A 48 -2.62 3.84 -5.52
C ILE A 48 -2.84 4.23 -7.00
N ARG A 49 -2.08 3.62 -7.91
CA ARG A 49 -2.15 3.90 -9.35
C ARG A 49 -3.43 3.38 -9.96
N ALA A 50 -3.85 2.17 -9.62
CA ALA A 50 -5.08 1.58 -10.11
C ALA A 50 -6.30 2.39 -9.64
N TYR A 51 -6.31 2.83 -8.38
CA TYR A 51 -7.44 3.55 -7.79
C TYR A 51 -7.52 4.98 -8.31
N GLU A 52 -6.38 5.62 -8.61
CA GLU A 52 -6.38 6.88 -9.38
C GLU A 52 -7.10 6.70 -10.73
N ALA A 53 -6.77 5.64 -11.47
CA ALA A 53 -7.42 5.36 -12.75
C ALA A 53 -8.91 5.05 -12.60
N LEU A 54 -9.30 4.27 -11.57
CA LEU A 54 -10.70 3.96 -11.29
C LEU A 54 -11.51 5.20 -10.90
N VAL A 55 -10.94 6.17 -10.18
CA VAL A 55 -11.59 7.45 -9.90
C VAL A 55 -11.95 8.18 -11.19
N GLN A 56 -11.07 8.16 -12.19
CA GLN A 56 -11.34 8.79 -13.50
C GLN A 56 -12.39 8.03 -14.33
N LEU A 57 -12.47 6.70 -14.15
CA LEU A 57 -13.42 5.82 -14.83
C LEU A 57 -14.78 5.75 -14.14
N ALA A 58 -14.91 6.27 -12.91
CA ALA A 58 -16.10 6.12 -12.09
C ALA A 58 -17.34 6.74 -12.75
N PRO A 59 -18.48 6.02 -12.79
CA PRO A 59 -19.69 6.50 -13.47
C PRO A 59 -20.43 7.60 -12.70
N ASN A 60 -20.10 7.82 -11.43
CA ASN A 60 -20.72 8.84 -10.59
C ASN A 60 -19.76 9.32 -9.48
N LYS A 61 -20.13 10.45 -8.86
CA LYS A 61 -19.31 11.09 -7.81
C LYS A 61 -19.26 10.31 -6.50
N GLU A 62 -20.27 9.50 -6.19
CA GLU A 62 -20.29 8.68 -4.97
C GLU A 62 -19.18 7.62 -5.05
N PHE A 63 -19.12 6.87 -6.13
CA PHE A 63 -18.10 5.85 -6.34
C PHE A 63 -16.71 6.47 -6.44
N ALA A 64 -16.56 7.58 -7.18
CA ALA A 64 -15.30 8.32 -7.23
C ALA A 64 -14.83 8.75 -5.82
N GLY A 65 -15.76 9.23 -4.98
CA GLY A 65 -15.47 9.65 -3.61
C GLY A 65 -15.02 8.50 -2.71
N ILE A 66 -15.71 7.34 -2.77
CA ILE A 66 -15.33 6.14 -2.02
C ILE A 66 -13.92 5.69 -2.42
N ILE A 67 -13.66 5.55 -3.71
CA ILE A 67 -12.36 5.08 -4.23
C ILE A 67 -11.24 6.07 -3.90
N THR A 68 -11.55 7.38 -3.90
CA THR A 68 -10.58 8.41 -3.48
C THR A 68 -10.17 8.24 -2.01
N ASN A 69 -11.11 7.89 -1.13
CA ASN A 69 -10.80 7.65 0.29
C ASN A 69 -9.90 6.42 0.44
N ILE A 70 -10.27 5.30 -0.20
CA ILE A 70 -9.45 4.06 -0.21
C ILE A 70 -8.04 4.37 -0.71
N ARG A 71 -7.91 5.07 -1.83
CA ARG A 71 -6.61 5.49 -2.37
C ARG A 71 -5.76 6.30 -1.38
N ASN A 72 -6.37 7.11 -0.53
CA ASN A 72 -5.64 7.88 0.48
C ASN A 72 -5.11 6.98 1.60
N ASP A 73 -5.87 5.94 1.95
CA ASP A 73 -5.44 4.90 2.89
C ASP A 73 -4.24 4.12 2.28
N GLU A 74 -4.28 3.76 0.99
CA GLU A 74 -3.12 3.11 0.33
C GLU A 74 -1.86 3.99 0.27
N ILE A 75 -2.02 5.31 0.17
CA ILE A 75 -0.89 6.23 0.28
C ILE A 75 -0.25 6.14 1.68
N ALA A 76 -1.06 5.98 2.73
CA ALA A 76 -0.55 5.80 4.08
C ALA A 76 0.11 4.42 4.24
N HIS A 77 -0.49 3.35 3.73
CA HIS A 77 0.08 2.01 3.73
C HIS A 77 1.43 1.96 3.01
N PHE A 78 1.50 2.52 1.78
CA PHE A 78 2.74 2.63 1.01
C PHE A 78 3.86 3.32 1.78
N ARG A 79 3.54 4.45 2.44
CA ARG A 79 4.51 5.21 3.25
C ARG A 79 5.00 4.38 4.43
N ASN A 80 4.09 3.71 5.13
CA ASN A 80 4.40 2.89 6.30
C ASN A 80 5.29 1.71 5.91
N PHE A 81 4.94 0.95 4.87
CA PHE A 81 5.76 -0.17 4.41
C PHE A 81 7.10 0.26 3.84
N SER A 82 7.16 1.39 3.11
CA SER A 82 8.43 1.98 2.65
C SER A 82 9.35 2.34 3.82
N GLN A 83 8.79 2.91 4.90
CA GLN A 83 9.55 3.23 6.11
C GLN A 83 10.07 1.97 6.79
N ILE A 84 9.24 0.93 6.93
CA ILE A 84 9.64 -0.36 7.48
C ILE A 84 10.77 -0.96 6.63
N PHE A 85 10.63 -1.00 5.31
CA PHE A 85 11.65 -1.51 4.40
C PHE A 85 12.98 -0.77 4.58
N SER A 86 12.94 0.55 4.63
CA SER A 86 14.12 1.40 4.85
C SER A 86 14.80 1.08 6.18
N VAL A 87 14.04 0.92 7.27
CA VAL A 87 14.58 0.53 8.58
C VAL A 87 15.25 -0.84 8.52
N LEU A 88 14.59 -1.85 7.92
CA LEU A 88 15.12 -3.21 7.81
C LEU A 88 16.38 -3.30 6.94
N THR A 89 16.53 -2.40 5.98
CA THR A 89 17.65 -2.38 5.02
C THR A 89 18.72 -1.33 5.31
N LYS A 90 18.58 -0.58 6.40
CA LYS A 90 19.47 0.53 6.78
C LYS A 90 19.54 1.63 5.70
N GLY A 91 18.38 2.02 5.17
CA GLY A 91 18.22 3.18 4.30
C GLY A 91 18.03 2.90 2.82
N ARG A 92 17.86 1.63 2.40
CA ARG A 92 17.56 1.32 0.98
C ARG A 92 16.09 1.56 0.68
N GLN A 93 15.80 1.79 -0.59
CA GLN A 93 14.43 1.90 -1.10
C GLN A 93 14.03 0.58 -1.80
N PRO A 94 12.74 0.19 -1.71
CA PRO A 94 12.25 -0.96 -2.44
C PRO A 94 12.24 -0.67 -3.95
N GLN A 95 12.42 -1.72 -4.75
CA GLN A 95 12.24 -1.61 -6.19
C GLN A 95 10.75 -1.67 -6.51
N LEU A 96 10.25 -0.68 -7.25
CA LEU A 96 8.85 -0.60 -7.64
C LEU A 96 8.70 -0.97 -9.12
N THR A 97 7.71 -1.81 -9.40
CA THR A 97 7.32 -2.21 -10.75
C THR A 97 5.87 -1.88 -10.97
N SER A 98 5.58 -1.22 -12.09
CA SER A 98 4.24 -0.74 -12.42
C SER A 98 3.46 -1.80 -13.20
N ASN A 99 2.30 -2.18 -12.70
CA ASN A 99 1.32 -3.01 -13.39
C ASN A 99 0.50 -2.17 -14.40
N PRO A 100 -0.12 -2.82 -15.40
CA PRO A 100 -1.13 -2.19 -16.24
C PRO A 100 -2.26 -1.56 -15.43
N LEU A 101 -2.81 -0.45 -15.92
CA LEU A 101 -3.92 0.24 -15.27
C LEU A 101 -5.27 -0.32 -15.73
N PRO A 102 -6.30 -0.30 -14.88
CA PRO A 102 -7.64 -0.66 -15.28
C PRO A 102 -8.14 0.28 -16.39
N THR A 103 -8.77 -0.29 -17.42
CA THR A 103 -9.36 0.46 -18.55
C THR A 103 -10.88 0.33 -18.61
N ASN A 104 -11.46 -0.57 -17.80
CA ASN A 104 -12.88 -0.75 -17.64
C ASN A 104 -13.22 -0.65 -16.15
N PHE A 105 -14.13 0.26 -15.80
CA PHE A 105 -14.47 0.54 -14.40
C PHE A 105 -14.96 -0.71 -13.66
N ARG A 106 -15.91 -1.44 -14.26
CA ARG A 106 -16.51 -2.62 -13.65
C ARG A 106 -15.41 -3.64 -13.39
N VAL A 107 -14.72 -4.10 -14.45
CA VAL A 107 -13.65 -5.12 -14.32
C VAL A 107 -12.61 -4.72 -13.29
N GLY A 108 -12.14 -3.46 -13.32
CA GLY A 108 -11.14 -3.00 -12.35
C GLY A 108 -11.66 -3.00 -10.91
N VAL A 109 -12.93 -2.69 -10.66
CA VAL A 109 -13.54 -2.82 -9.32
C VAL A 109 -13.59 -4.29 -8.87
N GLU A 110 -13.92 -5.24 -9.75
CA GLU A 110 -13.88 -6.67 -9.39
C GLU A 110 -12.46 -7.14 -9.08
N GLU A 111 -11.46 -6.71 -9.86
CA GLU A 111 -10.06 -6.98 -9.60
C GLU A 111 -9.63 -6.42 -8.25
N SER A 112 -9.99 -5.18 -7.93
CA SER A 112 -9.68 -4.56 -6.63
C SER A 112 -10.27 -5.33 -5.45
N ILE A 113 -11.47 -5.93 -5.56
CA ILE A 113 -12.00 -6.79 -4.48
C ILE A 113 -11.05 -7.95 -4.18
N ARG A 114 -10.50 -8.57 -5.22
CA ARG A 114 -9.60 -9.73 -5.06
C ARG A 114 -8.27 -9.30 -4.49
N ASP A 115 -7.68 -8.24 -5.05
CA ASP A 115 -6.40 -7.68 -4.60
C ASP A 115 -6.46 -7.32 -3.11
N GLU A 116 -7.50 -6.59 -2.68
CA GLU A 116 -7.72 -6.19 -1.29
C GLU A 116 -7.89 -7.39 -0.32
N LEU A 117 -8.61 -8.43 -0.73
CA LEU A 117 -8.76 -9.64 0.09
C LEU A 117 -7.45 -10.42 0.18
N GLU A 118 -6.67 -10.47 -0.90
CA GLU A 118 -5.36 -11.12 -0.93
C GLU A 118 -4.36 -10.36 -0.07
N ASP A 119 -4.31 -9.03 -0.15
CA ASP A 119 -3.45 -8.16 0.64
C ASP A 119 -3.82 -8.20 2.12
N SER A 120 -5.12 -8.16 2.45
CA SER A 120 -5.60 -8.34 3.83
C SER A 120 -5.04 -9.62 4.47
N LYS A 121 -5.17 -10.75 3.76
CA LYS A 121 -4.64 -12.05 4.20
C LYS A 121 -3.12 -12.03 4.27
N PHE A 122 -2.47 -11.49 3.24
CA PHE A 122 -1.01 -11.46 3.14
C PHE A 122 -0.37 -10.66 4.27
N TYR A 123 -0.94 -9.52 4.64
CA TYR A 123 -0.46 -8.69 5.76
C TYR A 123 -0.66 -9.40 7.10
N GLN A 124 -1.82 -10.03 7.30
CA GLN A 124 -2.07 -10.86 8.48
C GLN A 124 -1.05 -12.00 8.60
N GLU A 125 -0.77 -12.73 7.51
CA GLU A 125 0.21 -13.82 7.51
C GLU A 125 1.63 -13.31 7.75
N THR A 126 1.97 -12.12 7.23
CA THR A 126 3.28 -11.50 7.39
C THR A 126 3.61 -11.18 8.85
N THR A 127 2.59 -10.96 9.70
CA THR A 127 2.79 -10.75 11.15
C THR A 127 3.56 -11.89 11.83
N LYS A 128 3.51 -13.11 11.28
CA LYS A 128 4.21 -14.30 11.83
C LYS A 128 5.73 -14.20 11.71
N PHE A 129 6.25 -13.26 10.93
CA PHE A 129 7.68 -13.12 10.61
C PHE A 129 8.40 -12.02 11.40
N THR A 130 7.71 -11.39 12.36
CA THR A 130 8.26 -10.32 13.19
C THR A 130 7.74 -10.38 14.62
N THR A 131 8.54 -9.89 15.57
CA THR A 131 8.12 -9.64 16.95
C THR A 131 8.20 -8.15 17.32
N ASP A 132 8.63 -7.29 16.38
CA ASP A 132 8.62 -5.83 16.57
C ASP A 132 7.17 -5.34 16.60
N GLN A 133 6.76 -4.76 17.73
CA GLN A 133 5.38 -4.34 17.97
C GLN A 133 4.90 -3.26 16.99
N ARG A 134 5.79 -2.36 16.54
CA ARG A 134 5.39 -1.31 15.58
C ARG A 134 5.10 -1.91 14.21
N ILE A 135 5.92 -2.86 13.78
CA ILE A 135 5.69 -3.59 12.52
C ILE A 135 4.43 -4.44 12.62
N LEU A 136 4.22 -5.12 13.76
CA LEU A 136 3.00 -5.92 14.00
C LEU A 136 1.73 -5.07 13.94
N THR A 137 1.70 -3.92 14.62
CA THR A 137 0.55 -3.01 14.57
C THR A 137 0.30 -2.52 13.15
N THR A 138 1.34 -2.06 12.44
CA THR A 138 1.21 -1.59 11.06
C THR A 138 0.59 -2.65 10.14
N LEU A 139 1.06 -3.90 10.21
CA LEU A 139 0.55 -5.00 9.39
C LEU A 139 -0.90 -5.38 9.75
N ARG A 140 -1.26 -5.34 11.04
CA ARG A 140 -2.62 -5.67 11.49
C ARG A 140 -3.62 -4.59 11.10
N ASP A 141 -3.22 -3.34 11.24
CA ASP A 141 -4.07 -2.19 10.89
C ASP A 141 -4.30 -2.21 9.37
N ALA A 142 -3.25 -2.30 8.54
CA ALA A 142 -3.39 -2.43 7.09
C ALA A 142 -4.25 -3.64 6.69
N SER A 143 -4.03 -4.82 7.29
CA SER A 143 -4.87 -6.00 7.03
C SER A 143 -6.36 -5.77 7.30
N ALA A 144 -6.69 -5.03 8.36
CA ALA A 144 -8.06 -4.69 8.70
C ALA A 144 -8.63 -3.62 7.76
N ASP A 145 -7.79 -2.72 7.25
CA ASP A 145 -8.14 -1.68 6.30
C ASP A 145 -8.48 -2.30 4.94
N GLU A 146 -7.64 -3.21 4.43
CA GLU A 146 -7.88 -3.89 3.15
C GLU A 146 -9.18 -4.72 3.16
N ALA A 147 -9.49 -5.37 4.29
CA ALA A 147 -10.78 -6.07 4.43
C ALA A 147 -11.99 -5.12 4.32
N ARG A 148 -11.85 -3.88 4.81
CA ARG A 148 -12.88 -2.84 4.67
C ARG A 148 -12.91 -2.28 3.24
N HIS A 149 -11.75 -2.11 2.60
CA HIS A 149 -11.66 -1.67 1.21
C HIS A 149 -12.35 -2.67 0.27
N ALA A 150 -12.08 -3.97 0.43
CA ALA A 150 -12.77 -5.05 -0.29
C ALA A 150 -14.30 -4.98 -0.10
N THR A 151 -14.76 -4.64 1.10
CA THR A 151 -16.20 -4.47 1.40
C THR A 151 -16.79 -3.26 0.64
N TRP A 152 -16.06 -2.14 0.58
CA TRP A 152 -16.46 -0.97 -0.20
C TRP A 152 -16.45 -1.23 -1.71
N PHE A 153 -15.42 -1.89 -2.24
CA PHE A 153 -15.42 -2.30 -3.65
C PHE A 153 -16.56 -3.27 -3.95
N SER A 154 -16.90 -4.18 -3.04
CA SER A 154 -18.07 -5.06 -3.18
C SER A 154 -19.39 -4.29 -3.21
N TYR A 155 -19.53 -3.22 -2.40
CA TYR A 155 -20.66 -2.31 -2.45
C TYR A 155 -20.79 -1.61 -3.83
N ILE A 156 -19.66 -1.14 -4.37
CA ILE A 156 -19.59 -0.49 -5.70
C ILE A 156 -19.94 -1.50 -6.80
N TRP A 157 -19.32 -2.68 -6.77
CA TRP A 157 -19.55 -3.75 -7.74
C TRP A 157 -21.02 -4.16 -7.82
N SER A 158 -21.67 -4.36 -6.67
CA SER A 158 -23.07 -4.77 -6.61
C SER A 158 -24.06 -3.69 -7.12
N ARG A 159 -23.58 -2.46 -7.29
CA ARG A 159 -24.36 -1.29 -7.77
C ARG A 159 -23.86 -0.77 -9.11
N THR A 160 -22.85 -1.43 -9.69
CA THR A 160 -22.38 -1.15 -11.05
C THR A 160 -23.24 -1.97 -12.01
N PRO A 161 -23.93 -1.33 -12.97
CA PRO A 161 -24.80 -2.01 -13.93
C PRO A 161 -24.13 -3.13 -14.71
#